data_AF-A0A950S8N3-F1
#
_entry.id   AF-A0A950S8N3-F1
#
_cell.length_a   1.000
_cell.length_b   1.000
_cell.length_c   1.000
_cell.angle_alpha   90.00
_cell.angle_beta   90.00
_cell.angle_gamma   90.00
#
_symmetry.space_group_name_H-M   'P 1'
#
loop_
_entity.id
_entity.type
_entity.pdbx_description
1 polymer ?
#
loop_
_entity_poly.entity_id
_entity_poly.type
_entity_poly.pdbx_seq_one_letter_code
_entity_poly.pdbx_strand_id
1 'polypeptide(L)'
;MQVEVTTRRREALMLVLTAVLLGLFVEFSAGVLLHATDQYRDGFRAIVGVSGVIVFLVLAYVVVLSRREKTIYSAQFVFCFDKMQCQFVDIPRCSPSVHARVHFGRLSDSRRAELATFDHFGKFFGSEFEQFVNEAVQAMLLDLLLQENVSDAPKEHLRKFSQFPESLKRNQCFRRESEALPYVQYRVPPDVKVETFGPYDRFIRFSSTYGAISISWELGLGQTAFEVEAIAVSRGRSAEGSVHDLIVDISVTEEFKYIHMHSKRLDGFAAWALRIRRTLSDLDWPRTLQVMPVVLLTEVLRTLKGDRAR
;
A
#
# COMPACT_ATOMS: atom_id res chain seq x y z
N MET A 1 6.75 13.40 -10.27
CA MET A 1 7.83 14.28 -10.74
C MET A 1 7.99 15.53 -9.87
N GLN A 2 6.93 16.31 -9.56
CA GLN A 2 7.04 17.46 -8.64
C GLN A 2 7.48 17.10 -7.21
N VAL A 3 7.01 15.97 -6.66
CA VAL A 3 7.41 15.47 -5.33
C VAL A 3 8.92 15.18 -5.27
N GLU A 4 9.46 14.53 -6.29
CA GLU A 4 10.88 14.18 -6.41
C GLU A 4 11.80 15.42 -6.49
N VAL A 5 11.31 16.51 -7.11
CA VAL A 5 12.03 17.78 -7.19
C VAL A 5 12.07 18.49 -5.84
N THR A 6 11.00 18.40 -5.04
CA THR A 6 10.97 19.00 -3.69
C THR A 6 11.87 18.25 -2.70
N THR A 7 11.97 16.92 -2.79
CA THR A 7 12.88 16.11 -1.96
C THR A 7 14.34 16.44 -2.30
N ARG A 8 14.70 16.46 -3.59
CA ARG A 8 16.05 16.84 -4.04
C ARG A 8 16.47 18.27 -3.66
N ARG A 9 15.54 19.22 -3.66
CA ARG A 9 15.81 20.61 -3.20
C ARG A 9 16.06 20.68 -1.70
N ARG A 10 15.32 19.91 -0.89
CA ARG A 10 15.58 19.80 0.56
C ARG A 10 16.90 19.07 0.85
N GLU A 11 17.23 18.04 0.08
CA GLU A 11 18.51 17.31 0.15
C GLU A 11 19.70 18.22 -0.15
N ALA A 12 19.63 18.99 -1.24
CA ALA A 12 20.67 19.96 -1.59
C ALA A 12 20.82 21.04 -0.50
N LEU A 13 19.70 21.52 0.05
CA LEU A 13 19.72 22.50 1.14
C LEU A 13 20.40 21.93 2.40
N MET A 14 20.08 20.70 2.79
CA MET A 14 20.69 20.02 3.93
C MET A 14 22.20 19.85 3.74
N LEU A 15 22.63 19.40 2.57
CA LEU A 15 24.04 19.17 2.28
C LEU A 15 24.84 20.47 2.27
N VAL A 16 24.28 21.54 1.68
CA VAL A 16 24.85 22.89 1.72
C VAL A 16 24.92 23.41 3.15
N LEU A 17 23.86 23.24 3.95
CA LEU A 17 23.84 23.68 5.35
C LEU A 17 24.92 22.96 6.17
N THR A 18 25.06 21.65 5.99
CA THR A 18 26.10 20.85 6.66
C THR A 18 27.51 21.28 6.26
N ALA A 19 27.74 21.52 4.96
CA ALA A 19 29.03 22.00 4.46
C ALA A 19 29.39 23.40 5.00
N VAL A 20 28.42 24.31 5.05
CA VAL A 20 28.60 25.66 5.62
C VAL A 20 28.93 25.58 7.11
N LEU A 21 28.20 24.74 7.86
CA LEU A 21 28.43 24.57 9.31
C LEU A 21 29.79 23.95 9.62
N LEU A 22 30.23 22.96 8.83
CA LEU A 22 31.57 22.39 8.94
C LEU A 22 32.66 23.41 8.62
N GLY A 23 32.46 24.23 7.58
CA GLY A 23 33.38 25.32 7.23
C GLY A 23 33.56 26.32 8.36
N LEU A 24 32.44 26.79 8.94
CA LEU A 24 32.44 27.70 10.09
C LEU A 24 33.15 27.09 11.31
N PHE A 25 32.98 25.78 11.54
CA PHE A 25 33.65 25.09 12.65
C PHE A 25 35.18 25.01 12.47
N VAL A 26 35.65 24.70 11.27
CA VAL A 26 37.08 24.61 10.96
C VAL A 26 37.75 25.98 11.07
N GLU A 27 37.12 27.02 10.48
CA GLU A 27 37.61 28.40 10.53
C GLU A 27 37.70 28.93 11.96
N PHE A 28 36.67 28.66 12.77
CA PHE A 28 36.64 29.06 14.17
C PHE A 28 37.67 28.31 15.03
N SER A 29 37.83 27.01 14.82
CA SER A 29 38.82 26.19 15.56
C SER A 29 40.24 26.67 15.28
N ALA A 30 40.53 27.02 14.01
CA ALA A 30 41.80 27.62 13.62
C ALA A 30 42.03 28.98 14.30
N GLY A 31 40.99 29.83 14.38
CA GLY A 31 41.06 31.12 15.08
C GLY A 31 41.34 30.99 16.58
N VAL A 32 40.71 30.04 17.27
CA VAL A 32 40.97 29.78 18.70
C VAL A 32 42.38 29.26 18.94
N LEU A 33 42.87 28.35 18.10
CA LEU A 33 44.24 27.82 18.18
C LEU A 33 45.29 28.93 17.96
N LEU A 34 45.02 29.88 17.07
CA LEU A 34 45.93 30.99 16.76
C LEU A 34 45.90 32.13 17.79
N HIS A 35 44.89 32.22 18.66
CA HIS A 35 44.74 33.27 19.67
C HIS A 35 44.83 32.76 21.13
N ALA A 36 45.20 31.49 21.32
CA ALA A 36 45.34 30.86 22.64
C ALA A 36 46.55 31.33 23.47
N THR A 37 47.31 32.33 23.02
CA THR A 37 48.35 32.98 23.83
C THR A 37 47.77 34.25 24.50
N ASP A 38 47.52 34.12 25.81
CA ASP A 38 47.45 35.15 26.87
C ASP A 38 46.15 35.39 27.67
N GLN A 39 45.00 34.78 27.37
CA GLN A 39 43.80 34.90 28.24
C GLN A 39 42.98 33.61 28.34
N TYR A 40 43.35 32.74 29.29
CA TYR A 40 42.68 31.46 29.57
C TYR A 40 41.17 31.57 29.86
N ARG A 41 40.70 32.72 30.36
CA ARG A 41 39.29 32.93 30.76
C ARG A 41 38.36 33.15 29.57
N ASP A 42 38.82 33.91 28.57
CA ASP A 42 38.02 34.19 27.37
C ASP A 42 38.13 33.03 26.37
N GLY A 43 39.28 32.34 26.31
CA GLY A 43 39.42 31.07 25.61
C GLY A 43 38.48 29.97 26.13
N PHE A 44 38.33 29.84 27.46
CA PHE A 44 37.40 28.88 28.05
C PHE A 44 35.93 29.19 27.72
N ARG A 45 35.51 30.46 27.78
CA ARG A 45 34.17 30.90 27.38
C ARG A 45 33.88 30.62 25.90
N ALA A 46 34.87 30.85 25.03
CA ALA A 46 34.76 30.53 23.61
C ALA A 46 34.58 29.02 23.38
N ILE A 47 35.37 28.17 24.06
CA ILE A 47 35.27 26.70 23.96
C ILE A 47 33.90 26.21 24.43
N VAL A 48 33.38 26.72 25.55
CA VAL A 48 32.04 26.36 26.06
C VAL A 48 30.94 26.82 25.10
N GLY A 49 31.04 28.04 24.57
CA GLY A 49 30.09 28.56 23.58
C GLY A 49 30.03 27.72 22.31
N VAL A 50 31.18 27.34 21.76
CA VAL A 50 31.28 26.48 20.57
C VAL A 50 30.75 25.08 20.83
N SER A 51 31.12 24.49 21.97
CA SER A 51 30.61 23.18 22.36
C SER A 51 29.09 23.19 22.46
N GLY A 52 28.52 24.27 23.00
CA GLY A 52 27.08 24.50 23.03
C GLY A 52 26.46 24.59 21.63
N VAL A 53 27.08 25.34 20.70
CA VAL A 53 26.64 25.43 19.30
C VAL A 53 26.70 24.08 18.60
N ILE A 54 27.76 23.30 18.77
CA ILE A 54 27.90 21.97 18.18
C ILE A 54 26.82 21.03 18.72
N VAL A 55 26.61 21.00 20.03
CA VAL A 55 25.56 20.19 20.65
C VAL A 55 24.19 20.60 20.12
N PHE A 56 23.90 21.90 20.03
CA PHE A 56 22.66 22.40 19.47
C PHE A 56 22.48 21.99 18.00
N LEU A 57 23.53 22.10 17.18
CA LEU A 57 23.50 21.71 15.77
C LEU A 57 23.31 20.20 15.59
N VAL A 58 23.99 19.38 16.39
CA VAL A 58 23.80 17.92 16.39
C VAL A 58 22.37 17.58 16.81
N LEU A 59 21.83 18.23 17.84
CA LEU A 59 20.44 18.04 18.27
C LEU A 59 19.45 18.49 17.19
N ALA A 60 19.64 19.66 16.59
CA ALA A 60 18.81 20.14 15.49
C ALA A 60 18.85 19.19 14.29
N TYR A 61 20.04 18.68 13.95
CA TYR A 61 20.24 17.69 12.90
C TYR A 61 19.54 16.37 13.22
N VAL A 62 19.67 15.85 14.45
CA VAL A 62 18.95 14.65 14.91
C VAL A 62 17.43 14.86 14.85
N VAL A 63 16.94 16.02 15.25
CA VAL A 63 15.50 16.37 15.18
C VAL A 63 15.04 16.39 13.72
N VAL A 64 15.79 17.01 12.80
CA VAL A 64 15.43 17.04 11.38
C VAL A 64 15.48 15.63 10.77
N LEU A 65 16.50 14.84 11.08
CA LEU A 65 16.64 13.46 10.59
C LEU A 65 15.63 12.48 11.21
N SER A 66 15.09 12.81 12.40
CA SER A 66 14.02 12.04 13.05
C SER A 66 12.65 12.26 12.42
N ARG A 67 12.50 13.29 11.56
CA ARG A 67 11.26 13.50 10.81
C ARG A 67 11.00 12.30 9.90
N ARG A 68 9.72 12.11 9.58
CA ARG A 68 9.25 11.10 8.63
C ARG A 68 8.58 11.79 7.46
N GLU A 69 8.88 11.33 6.26
CA GLU A 69 8.15 11.78 5.06
C GLU A 69 6.92 10.90 4.94
N LYS A 70 5.75 11.51 5.01
CA LYS A 70 4.46 10.82 4.93
C LYS A 70 3.78 11.16 3.62
N THR A 71 3.49 10.15 2.81
CA THR A 71 2.69 10.27 1.59
C THR A 71 1.44 9.42 1.74
N ILE A 72 0.30 9.96 1.33
CA ILE A 72 -1.00 9.26 1.37
C ILE A 72 -1.52 9.13 -0.06
N TYR A 73 -1.98 7.92 -0.39
CA TYR A 73 -2.61 7.59 -1.66
C TYR A 73 -3.94 6.87 -1.39
N SER A 74 -4.95 7.09 -2.23
CA SER A 74 -6.25 6.44 -2.13
C SER A 74 -6.62 5.75 -3.43
N ALA A 75 -7.27 4.59 -3.32
CA ALA A 75 -7.90 3.88 -4.44
C ALA A 75 -9.28 3.39 -4.00
N GLN A 76 -10.19 3.18 -4.96
CA GLN A 76 -11.51 2.66 -4.70
C GLN A 76 -11.71 1.34 -5.44
N PHE A 77 -12.07 0.30 -4.69
CA PHE A 77 -12.51 -0.97 -5.26
C PHE A 77 -14.02 -1.07 -5.18
N VAL A 78 -14.59 -1.83 -6.12
CA VAL A 78 -16.02 -2.07 -6.19
C VAL A 78 -16.26 -3.57 -6.26
N PHE A 79 -17.18 -4.04 -5.44
CA PHE A 79 -17.77 -5.36 -5.56
C PHE A 79 -19.27 -5.23 -5.81
N CYS A 80 -19.83 -6.20 -6.51
CA CYS A 80 -21.25 -6.26 -6.81
C CYS A 80 -21.81 -7.56 -6.24
N PHE A 81 -22.92 -7.50 -5.50
CA PHE A 81 -23.60 -8.68 -4.95
C PHE A 81 -25.05 -8.74 -5.42
N ASP A 82 -25.40 -9.83 -6.09
CA ASP A 82 -26.77 -10.16 -6.51
C ASP A 82 -27.49 -10.86 -5.35
N LYS A 83 -28.48 -10.18 -4.80
CA LYS A 83 -29.30 -10.66 -3.68
C LYS A 83 -30.26 -11.78 -4.08
N MET A 84 -30.71 -11.79 -5.32
CA MET A 84 -31.66 -12.79 -5.81
C MET A 84 -30.97 -14.13 -6.05
N GLN A 85 -29.73 -14.07 -6.52
CA GLN A 85 -28.89 -15.25 -6.76
C GLN A 85 -27.94 -15.56 -5.59
N CYS A 86 -27.91 -14.71 -4.56
CA CYS A 86 -27.03 -14.81 -3.40
C CYS A 86 -25.55 -15.00 -3.77
N GLN A 87 -25.05 -14.21 -4.73
CA GLN A 87 -23.68 -14.36 -5.22
C GLN A 87 -23.03 -13.03 -5.62
N PHE A 88 -21.70 -12.98 -5.55
CA PHE A 88 -20.93 -11.89 -6.12
C PHE A 88 -20.92 -11.97 -7.65
N VAL A 89 -21.02 -10.81 -8.27
CA VAL A 89 -21.08 -10.64 -9.72
C VAL A 89 -19.77 -10.03 -10.19
N ASP A 90 -19.29 -10.51 -11.34
CA ASP A 90 -18.12 -9.96 -12.02
C ASP A 90 -18.48 -8.63 -12.68
N ILE A 91 -17.75 -7.58 -12.30
CA ILE A 91 -17.77 -6.29 -12.97
C ILE A 91 -16.67 -6.32 -14.04
N PRO A 92 -16.99 -6.08 -15.32
CA PRO A 92 -16.00 -6.08 -16.40
C PRO A 92 -14.79 -5.19 -16.09
N ARG A 93 -13.59 -5.75 -16.31
CA ARG A 93 -12.30 -5.06 -16.07
C ARG A 93 -12.06 -4.62 -14.62
N CYS A 94 -12.89 -5.06 -13.67
CA CYS A 94 -12.68 -4.85 -12.24
C CYS A 94 -12.14 -6.13 -11.59
N SER A 95 -10.82 -6.30 -11.56
CA SER A 95 -10.20 -7.47 -10.92
C SER A 95 -10.69 -7.70 -9.49
N PRO A 96 -10.88 -6.66 -8.64
CA PRO A 96 -11.35 -6.87 -7.28
C PRO A 96 -12.68 -7.62 -7.16
N SER A 97 -13.65 -7.31 -8.02
CA SER A 97 -14.95 -7.99 -8.05
C SER A 97 -14.82 -9.49 -8.39
N VAL A 98 -13.91 -9.85 -9.30
CA VAL A 98 -13.63 -11.25 -9.64
C VAL A 98 -13.06 -12.02 -8.43
N HIS A 99 -12.13 -11.41 -7.69
CA HIS A 99 -11.56 -12.02 -6.49
C HIS A 99 -12.64 -12.29 -5.43
N ALA A 100 -13.53 -11.32 -5.18
CA ALA A 100 -14.63 -11.48 -4.24
C ALA A 100 -15.53 -12.67 -4.62
N ARG A 101 -15.88 -12.81 -5.90
CA ARG A 101 -16.64 -13.96 -6.40
C ARG A 101 -15.92 -15.29 -6.22
N VAL A 102 -14.63 -15.35 -6.55
CA VAL A 102 -13.85 -16.59 -6.40
C VAL A 102 -13.80 -17.03 -4.94
N HIS A 103 -13.54 -16.12 -3.99
CA HIS A 103 -13.51 -16.45 -2.57
C HIS A 103 -14.89 -16.90 -2.05
N PHE A 104 -15.96 -16.22 -2.46
CA PHE A 104 -17.32 -16.59 -2.07
C PHE A 104 -17.75 -17.94 -2.67
N GLY A 105 -17.38 -18.21 -3.93
CA GLY A 105 -17.63 -19.46 -4.64
C GLY A 105 -16.94 -20.69 -4.02
N ARG A 106 -15.90 -20.49 -3.21
CA ARG A 106 -15.21 -21.56 -2.46
C ARG A 106 -15.86 -21.90 -1.11
N LEU A 107 -16.88 -21.15 -0.67
CA LEU A 107 -17.63 -21.47 0.54
C LEU A 107 -18.60 -22.64 0.30
N SER A 108 -19.00 -23.34 1.36
CA SER A 108 -20.09 -24.32 1.28
C SER A 108 -21.42 -23.62 0.97
N ASP A 109 -22.36 -24.33 0.36
CA ASP A 109 -23.70 -23.79 0.09
C ASP A 109 -24.39 -23.29 1.36
N SER A 110 -24.24 -24.02 2.47
CA SER A 110 -24.80 -23.62 3.77
C SER A 110 -24.24 -22.27 4.24
N ARG A 111 -22.92 -22.07 4.10
CA ARG A 111 -22.26 -20.85 4.56
C ARG A 111 -22.57 -19.68 3.64
N ARG A 112 -22.65 -19.90 2.33
CA ARG A 112 -23.12 -18.88 1.38
C ARG A 112 -24.54 -18.43 1.70
N ALA A 113 -25.44 -19.38 1.94
CA ALA A 113 -26.83 -19.09 2.30
C ALA A 113 -26.92 -18.29 3.61
N GLU A 114 -26.14 -18.67 4.63
CA GLU A 114 -26.05 -17.95 5.90
C GLU A 114 -25.53 -16.51 5.71
N LEU A 115 -24.41 -16.36 5.01
CA LEU A 115 -23.82 -15.04 4.74
C LEU A 115 -24.77 -14.13 3.96
N ALA A 116 -25.50 -14.68 2.98
CA ALA A 116 -26.50 -13.93 2.21
C ALA A 116 -27.64 -13.38 3.09
N THR A 117 -27.88 -13.95 4.27
CA THR A 117 -28.88 -13.39 5.20
C THR A 117 -28.46 -12.08 5.87
N PHE A 118 -27.19 -11.66 5.76
CA PHE A 118 -26.66 -10.44 6.39
C PHE A 118 -26.37 -9.32 5.38
N ASP A 119 -26.78 -9.49 4.11
CA ASP A 119 -26.48 -8.59 2.99
C ASP A 119 -27.29 -7.27 2.96
N HIS A 120 -28.07 -6.99 4.00
CA HIS A 120 -28.93 -5.82 4.08
C HIS A 120 -28.35 -4.74 5.01
N PHE A 121 -28.55 -3.47 4.64
CA PHE A 121 -27.95 -2.29 5.26
C PHE A 121 -27.97 -2.31 6.80
N GLY A 122 -29.12 -2.63 7.41
CA GLY A 122 -29.29 -2.62 8.87
C GLY A 122 -28.58 -3.75 9.62
N LYS A 123 -28.14 -4.80 8.92
CA LYS A 123 -27.41 -5.94 9.49
C LYS A 123 -26.03 -6.14 8.90
N PHE A 124 -25.58 -5.28 7.98
CA PHE A 124 -24.29 -5.44 7.34
C PHE A 124 -23.13 -5.15 8.31
N PHE A 125 -23.13 -3.96 8.94
CA PHE A 125 -22.02 -3.55 9.79
C PHE A 125 -21.92 -4.38 11.08
N GLY A 126 -20.74 -4.93 11.34
CA GLY A 126 -20.46 -5.85 12.44
C GLY A 126 -20.93 -7.29 12.18
N SER A 127 -21.40 -7.62 10.97
CA SER A 127 -21.85 -8.98 10.64
C SER A 127 -20.75 -9.89 10.13
N GLU A 128 -21.09 -11.16 10.07
CA GLU A 128 -20.25 -12.17 9.44
C GLU A 128 -20.06 -11.93 7.93
N PHE A 129 -21.00 -11.24 7.27
CA PHE A 129 -20.85 -10.87 5.86
C PHE A 129 -19.84 -9.74 5.69
N GLU A 130 -19.87 -8.71 6.55
CA GLU A 130 -18.81 -7.70 6.56
C GLU A 130 -17.45 -8.32 6.88
N GLN A 131 -17.40 -9.24 7.85
CA GLN A 131 -16.17 -9.96 8.18
C GLN A 131 -15.64 -10.74 6.98
N PHE A 132 -16.51 -11.46 6.26
CA PHE A 132 -16.13 -12.16 5.04
C PHE A 132 -15.57 -11.20 3.98
N VAL A 133 -16.24 -10.06 3.73
CA VAL A 133 -15.75 -9.06 2.76
C VAL A 133 -14.39 -8.51 3.19
N ASN A 134 -14.19 -8.23 4.47
CA ASN A 134 -12.90 -7.80 5.01
C ASN A 134 -11.81 -8.86 4.80
N GLU A 135 -12.11 -10.13 5.05
CA GLU A 135 -11.18 -11.24 4.83
C GLU A 135 -10.82 -11.37 3.34
N ALA A 136 -11.80 -11.26 2.45
CA ALA A 136 -11.60 -11.30 1.00
C ALA A 136 -10.77 -10.11 0.50
N VAL A 137 -11.03 -8.90 0.98
CA VAL A 137 -10.23 -7.70 0.66
C VAL A 137 -8.78 -7.89 1.10
N GLN A 138 -8.56 -8.35 2.33
CA GLN A 138 -7.22 -8.57 2.86
C GLN A 138 -6.45 -9.64 2.07
N ALA A 139 -7.08 -10.76 1.75
CA ALA A 139 -6.47 -11.84 0.97
C ALA A 139 -6.11 -11.36 -0.45
N MET A 140 -7.05 -10.71 -1.14
CA MET A 140 -6.83 -10.12 -2.46
C MET A 140 -5.68 -9.11 -2.47
N LEU A 141 -5.62 -8.20 -1.49
CA LEU A 141 -4.54 -7.22 -1.40
C LEU A 141 -3.19 -7.93 -1.23
N LEU A 142 -3.10 -8.98 -0.42
CA LEU A 142 -1.86 -9.74 -0.29
C LEU A 142 -1.50 -10.45 -1.60
N ASP A 143 -2.46 -11.06 -2.28
CA ASP A 143 -2.22 -11.80 -3.51
C ASP A 143 -1.79 -10.88 -4.64
N LEU A 144 -2.58 -9.84 -4.93
CA LEU A 144 -2.31 -8.91 -6.02
C LEU A 144 -1.03 -8.10 -5.80
N LEU A 145 -0.76 -7.67 -4.56
CA LEU A 145 0.39 -6.79 -4.30
C LEU A 145 1.71 -7.54 -4.11
N LEU A 146 1.67 -8.81 -3.72
CA LEU A 146 2.88 -9.56 -3.35
C LEU A 146 3.17 -10.77 -4.24
N GLN A 147 2.25 -11.29 -5.04
CA GLN A 147 2.50 -12.47 -5.89
C GLN A 147 3.08 -12.14 -7.29
N GLU A 148 3.24 -10.87 -7.68
CA GLU A 148 3.74 -10.52 -9.03
C GLU A 148 5.16 -11.04 -9.31
N ASN A 149 5.32 -11.79 -10.42
CA ASN A 149 6.57 -12.30 -11.01
C ASN A 149 7.58 -12.84 -9.99
N VAL A 150 7.16 -13.87 -9.22
CA VAL A 150 7.99 -14.65 -8.30
C VAL A 150 9.24 -15.22 -8.98
N SER A 151 9.15 -15.54 -10.28
CA SER A 151 10.24 -16.13 -11.07
C SER A 151 11.50 -15.27 -11.12
N ASP A 152 11.37 -13.94 -11.05
CA ASP A 152 12.48 -12.99 -11.17
C ASP A 152 12.95 -12.45 -9.81
N ALA A 153 12.30 -12.87 -8.72
CA ALA A 153 12.63 -12.40 -7.39
C ALA A 153 13.78 -13.23 -6.78
N PRO A 154 14.77 -12.58 -6.13
CA PRO A 154 15.76 -13.30 -5.32
C PRO A 154 15.07 -14.19 -4.28
N LYS A 155 15.57 -15.40 -4.06
CA LYS A 155 14.97 -16.37 -3.11
C LYS A 155 14.78 -15.78 -1.71
N GLU A 156 15.66 -14.87 -1.28
CA GLU A 156 15.59 -14.21 0.03
C GLU A 156 14.42 -13.21 0.16
N HIS A 157 13.82 -12.80 -0.96
CA HIS A 157 12.61 -11.97 -0.99
C HIS A 157 11.33 -12.82 -1.02
N LEU A 158 11.44 -14.15 -1.05
CA LEU A 158 10.29 -15.04 -1.18
C LEU A 158 9.89 -15.57 0.19
N ARG A 159 8.66 -15.26 0.60
CA ARG A 159 8.06 -15.75 1.83
C ARG A 159 6.96 -16.75 1.54
N LYS A 160 6.92 -17.83 2.31
CA LYS A 160 5.80 -18.78 2.34
C LYS A 160 4.73 -18.30 3.30
N PHE A 161 3.50 -18.74 3.08
CA PHE A 161 2.37 -18.47 3.98
C PHE A 161 2.67 -18.75 5.47
N SER A 162 3.37 -19.84 5.76
CA SER A 162 3.75 -20.21 7.13
C SER A 162 4.60 -19.16 7.87
N GLN A 163 5.23 -18.24 7.13
CA GLN A 163 6.09 -17.18 7.65
C GLN A 163 5.34 -15.86 7.89
N PHE A 164 4.04 -15.79 7.59
CA PHE A 164 3.21 -14.63 7.88
C PHE A 164 2.67 -14.66 9.33
N PRO A 165 2.33 -13.48 9.91
CA PRO A 165 1.72 -13.38 11.24
C PRO A 165 0.48 -14.26 11.42
N GLU A 166 0.27 -14.75 12.65
CA GLU A 166 -0.92 -15.55 13.00
C GLU A 166 -2.23 -14.85 12.66
N SER A 167 -2.29 -13.52 12.78
CA SER A 167 -3.46 -12.73 12.40
C SER A 167 -3.86 -12.94 10.94
N LEU A 168 -2.90 -12.89 10.01
CA LEU A 168 -3.16 -13.19 8.60
C LEU A 168 -3.46 -14.66 8.36
N LYS A 169 -2.87 -15.57 9.14
CA LYS A 169 -3.14 -17.01 9.01
C LYS A 169 -4.53 -17.41 9.52
N ARG A 170 -5.16 -16.58 10.36
CA ARG A 170 -6.55 -16.76 10.82
C ARG A 170 -7.58 -16.34 9.77
N ASN A 171 -7.22 -15.51 8.80
CA ASN A 171 -8.09 -15.12 7.69
C ASN A 171 -8.45 -16.36 6.86
N GLN A 172 -9.74 -16.70 6.76
CA GLN A 172 -10.15 -17.95 6.12
C GLN A 172 -9.92 -17.92 4.61
N CYS A 173 -10.08 -16.76 3.97
CA CYS A 173 -9.83 -16.59 2.54
C CYS A 173 -8.35 -16.85 2.23
N PHE A 174 -7.44 -16.23 2.98
CA PHE A 174 -6.00 -16.34 2.78
C PHE A 174 -5.44 -17.73 3.16
N ARG A 175 -5.97 -18.32 4.23
CA ARG A 175 -5.61 -19.69 4.64
C ARG A 175 -6.02 -20.72 3.59
N ARG A 176 -7.25 -20.65 3.05
CA ARG A 176 -7.70 -21.60 2.01
C ARG A 176 -6.90 -21.46 0.72
N GLU A 177 -6.57 -20.23 0.31
CA GLU A 177 -5.69 -19.94 -0.83
C GLU A 177 -4.35 -20.68 -0.69
N SER A 178 -3.71 -20.50 0.47
CA SER A 178 -2.38 -21.06 0.73
C SER A 178 -2.37 -22.57 0.94
N GLU A 179 -3.44 -23.15 1.50
CA GLU A 179 -3.62 -24.60 1.59
C GLU A 179 -3.85 -25.24 0.21
N ALA A 180 -4.62 -24.58 -0.67
CA ALA A 180 -4.85 -25.06 -2.03
C ALA A 180 -3.59 -24.99 -2.91
N LEU A 181 -2.74 -23.99 -2.68
CA LEU A 181 -1.55 -23.72 -3.47
C LEU A 181 -0.31 -23.59 -2.55
N PRO A 182 0.18 -24.69 -1.95
CA PRO A 182 1.25 -24.65 -0.95
C PRO A 182 2.61 -24.20 -1.50
N TYR A 183 2.75 -24.13 -2.82
CA TYR A 183 3.93 -23.65 -3.54
C TYR A 183 3.89 -22.14 -3.82
N VAL A 184 2.79 -21.46 -3.51
CA VAL A 184 2.69 -19.99 -3.66
C VAL A 184 3.66 -19.30 -2.72
N GLN A 185 4.42 -18.37 -3.27
CA GLN A 185 5.39 -17.55 -2.55
C GLN A 185 5.09 -16.08 -2.77
N TYR A 186 5.31 -15.28 -1.73
CA TYR A 186 5.02 -13.86 -1.71
C TYR A 186 6.33 -13.08 -1.71
N ARG A 187 6.43 -12.07 -2.57
CA ARG A 187 7.61 -11.23 -2.72
C ARG A 187 7.63 -10.12 -1.68
N VAL A 188 8.27 -10.40 -0.54
CA VAL A 188 8.45 -9.46 0.57
C VAL A 188 9.95 -9.32 0.86
N PRO A 189 10.52 -8.10 0.83
CA PRO A 189 11.93 -7.91 1.16
C PRO A 189 12.32 -8.53 2.53
N PRO A 190 13.57 -8.99 2.69
CA PRO A 190 13.98 -9.80 3.84
C PRO A 190 13.95 -9.00 5.15
N ASP A 191 14.18 -7.68 5.07
CA ASP A 191 14.15 -6.73 6.17
C ASP A 191 12.76 -6.15 6.48
N VAL A 192 11.75 -6.53 5.70
CA VAL A 192 10.36 -6.10 5.89
C VAL A 192 9.61 -7.08 6.76
N LYS A 193 9.04 -6.57 7.85
CA LYS A 193 8.07 -7.26 8.71
C LYS A 193 6.66 -6.98 8.23
N VAL A 194 5.85 -8.02 8.10
CA VAL A 194 4.41 -7.90 7.83
C VAL A 194 3.68 -7.97 9.16
N GLU A 195 2.75 -7.07 9.38
CA GLU A 195 1.95 -6.96 10.61
C GLU A 195 0.50 -6.65 10.23
N THR A 196 -0.45 -7.01 11.08
CA THR A 196 -1.83 -6.50 11.01
C THR A 196 -2.06 -5.47 12.09
N PHE A 197 -3.01 -4.56 11.87
CA PHE A 197 -3.38 -3.56 12.87
C PHE A 197 -4.83 -3.10 12.72
N GLY A 198 -5.29 -2.29 13.68
CA GLY A 198 -6.66 -1.76 13.71
C GLY A 198 -7.66 -2.74 14.32
N PRO A 199 -8.96 -2.39 14.30
CA PRO A 199 -10.02 -3.26 14.80
C PRO A 199 -9.99 -4.60 14.08
N TYR A 200 -10.04 -5.69 14.86
CA TYR A 200 -10.08 -7.08 14.35
C TYR A 200 -8.93 -7.45 13.39
N ASP A 201 -7.74 -6.85 13.54
CA ASP A 201 -6.59 -7.12 12.67
C ASP A 201 -6.86 -6.87 11.17
N ARG A 202 -7.80 -5.97 10.86
CA ARG A 202 -8.26 -5.72 9.49
C ARG A 202 -7.13 -5.21 8.59
N PHE A 203 -6.33 -4.25 9.03
CA PHE A 203 -5.39 -3.54 8.16
C PHE A 203 -4.02 -4.22 8.08
N ILE A 204 -3.25 -3.95 7.02
CA ILE A 204 -1.93 -4.56 6.80
C ILE A 204 -0.85 -3.48 6.88
N ARG A 205 0.24 -3.75 7.60
CA ARG A 205 1.44 -2.90 7.65
C ARG A 205 2.68 -3.68 7.27
N PHE A 206 3.51 -3.06 6.44
CA PHE A 206 4.83 -3.52 6.07
C PHE A 206 5.87 -2.58 6.66
N SER A 207 6.57 -3.02 7.71
CA SER A 207 7.52 -2.22 8.48
C SER A 207 8.96 -2.64 8.21
N SER A 208 9.87 -1.69 8.03
CA SER A 208 11.31 -1.94 7.92
C SER A 208 12.10 -0.96 8.80
N THR A 209 13.42 -1.11 8.83
CA THR A 209 14.29 -0.10 9.47
C THR A 209 14.18 1.26 8.78
N TYR A 210 13.86 1.27 7.49
CA TYR A 210 13.82 2.44 6.61
C TYR A 210 12.49 3.20 6.63
N GLY A 211 11.39 2.54 7.01
CA GLY A 211 10.07 3.14 6.93
C GLY A 211 8.94 2.14 7.16
N ALA A 212 7.73 2.53 6.82
CA ALA A 212 6.56 1.66 6.83
C ALA A 212 5.60 1.98 5.68
N ILE A 213 4.91 0.97 5.19
CA ILE A 213 3.76 1.11 4.29
C ILE A 213 2.57 0.53 5.02
N SER A 214 1.54 1.33 5.26
CA SER A 214 0.30 0.86 5.88
C SER A 214 -0.83 0.93 4.85
N ILE A 215 -1.59 -0.16 4.73
CA ILE A 215 -2.76 -0.28 3.87
C ILE A 215 -3.97 -0.48 4.77
N SER A 216 -4.87 0.49 4.78
CA SER A 216 -6.15 0.46 5.48
C SER A 216 -7.30 0.60 4.48
N TRP A 217 -8.48 0.10 4.82
CA TRP A 217 -9.65 0.28 3.96
C TRP A 217 -10.92 0.43 4.76
N GLU A 218 -11.89 1.12 4.18
CA GLU A 218 -13.22 1.32 4.74
C GLU A 218 -14.25 0.68 3.80
N LEU A 219 -15.27 0.04 4.38
CA LEU A 219 -16.35 -0.59 3.61
C LEU A 219 -17.55 0.34 3.64
N GLY A 220 -18.02 0.72 2.46
CA GLY A 220 -19.24 1.47 2.23
C GLY A 220 -20.21 0.70 1.36
N LEU A 221 -21.46 1.14 1.35
CA LEU A 221 -22.52 0.63 0.48
C LEU A 221 -22.78 1.67 -0.62
N GLY A 222 -22.71 1.24 -1.88
CA GLY A 222 -23.08 2.04 -3.05
C GLY A 222 -24.59 2.02 -3.29
N GLN A 223 -25.16 3.14 -3.75
CA GLN A 223 -26.59 3.28 -4.06
C GLN A 223 -26.93 2.99 -5.53
N THR A 224 -25.97 3.15 -6.42
CA THR A 224 -26.09 2.78 -7.83
C THR A 224 -25.66 1.34 -7.95
N ALA A 225 -26.52 0.41 -8.36
CA ALA A 225 -26.03 -0.80 -9.00
C ALA A 225 -25.33 -0.32 -10.27
N PHE A 226 -24.03 -0.56 -10.42
CA PHE A 226 -23.33 -0.27 -11.66
C PHE A 226 -24.12 -1.00 -12.77
N GLU A 227 -24.85 -0.24 -13.59
CA GLU A 227 -25.61 -0.71 -14.78
C GLU A 227 -24.67 -1.23 -15.88
N VAL A 228 -23.50 -1.75 -15.49
CA VAL A 228 -22.58 -2.44 -16.37
C VAL A 228 -23.12 -3.86 -16.40
N GLU A 229 -23.77 -4.23 -17.49
CA GLU A 229 -24.29 -5.58 -17.78
C GLU A 229 -23.38 -6.63 -17.14
N ALA A 230 -23.83 -7.11 -15.98
CA ALA A 230 -23.23 -8.22 -15.27
C ALA A 230 -23.02 -9.34 -16.29
N ILE A 231 -21.77 -9.77 -16.49
CA ILE A 231 -21.45 -10.94 -17.31
C ILE A 231 -21.85 -12.18 -16.51
N ALA A 232 -23.15 -12.30 -16.26
CA ALA A 232 -23.89 -13.42 -15.68
C ALA A 232 -25.40 -13.27 -15.96
N VAL A 233 -25.86 -12.32 -16.79
CA VAL A 233 -27.24 -12.32 -17.30
C VAL A 233 -27.37 -13.32 -18.45
N SER A 234 -27.17 -14.60 -18.12
CA SER A 234 -27.86 -15.69 -18.80
C SER A 234 -28.95 -16.22 -17.86
N ARG A 235 -29.97 -15.39 -17.60
CA ARG A 235 -31.39 -15.74 -17.30
C ARG A 235 -32.06 -14.62 -16.49
N GLY A 236 -32.87 -13.81 -17.17
CA GLY A 236 -33.89 -12.96 -16.56
C GLY A 236 -33.42 -11.55 -16.21
N ARG A 237 -34.26 -10.56 -16.56
CA ARG A 237 -34.12 -9.18 -16.07
C ARG A 237 -34.13 -9.22 -14.54
N SER A 238 -33.05 -8.79 -13.89
CA SER A 238 -33.08 -8.59 -12.45
C SER A 238 -34.02 -7.41 -12.15
N ALA A 239 -34.85 -7.56 -11.12
CA ALA A 239 -35.73 -6.47 -10.68
C ALA A 239 -34.89 -5.32 -10.13
N GLU A 240 -35.33 -4.07 -10.30
CA GLU A 240 -34.71 -2.91 -9.64
C GLU A 240 -34.52 -3.19 -8.14
N GLY A 241 -33.30 -2.99 -7.63
CA GLY A 241 -32.95 -3.23 -6.22
C GLY A 241 -32.51 -4.65 -5.86
N SER A 242 -32.42 -5.58 -6.82
CA SER A 242 -31.89 -6.93 -6.58
C SER A 242 -30.36 -7.00 -6.42
N VAL A 243 -29.66 -5.91 -6.74
CA VAL A 243 -28.20 -5.82 -6.72
C VAL A 243 -27.79 -4.64 -5.85
N HIS A 244 -26.74 -4.81 -5.05
CA HIS A 244 -26.12 -3.69 -4.35
C HIS A 244 -24.60 -3.76 -4.48
N ASP A 245 -24.00 -2.57 -4.55
CA ASP A 245 -22.57 -2.45 -4.68
C ASP A 245 -21.94 -2.19 -3.31
N LEU A 246 -20.81 -2.84 -3.10
CA LEU A 246 -19.94 -2.65 -1.95
C LEU A 246 -18.75 -1.83 -2.44
N ILE A 247 -18.59 -0.66 -1.88
CA ILE A 247 -17.49 0.24 -2.19
C ILE A 247 -16.42 0.04 -1.11
N VAL A 248 -15.19 -0.21 -1.53
CA VAL A 248 -14.06 -0.36 -0.61
C VAL A 248 -13.05 0.73 -0.89
N ASP A 249 -13.02 1.74 -0.01
CA ASP A 249 -12.07 2.83 -0.11
C ASP A 249 -10.76 2.41 0.57
N ILE A 250 -9.70 2.28 -0.21
CA ILE A 250 -8.38 1.86 0.24
C ILE A 250 -7.50 3.09 0.39
N SER A 251 -6.84 3.20 1.53
CA SER A 251 -5.84 4.21 1.83
C SER A 251 -4.49 3.56 2.08
N VAL A 252 -3.49 4.04 1.36
CA VAL A 252 -2.08 3.67 1.52
C VAL A 252 -1.34 4.85 2.13
N THR A 253 -0.69 4.59 3.25
CA THR A 253 0.20 5.54 3.91
C THR A 253 1.63 5.02 3.82
N GLU A 254 2.47 5.75 3.10
CA GLU A 254 3.91 5.52 3.00
C GLU A 254 4.64 6.46 3.97
N GLU A 255 5.47 5.90 4.85
CA GLU A 255 6.32 6.66 5.77
C GLU A 255 7.78 6.28 5.60
N PHE A 256 8.64 7.23 5.21
CA PHE A 256 10.08 7.02 5.09
C PHE A 256 10.85 7.81 6.16
N LYS A 257 11.91 7.22 6.71
CA LYS A 257 12.77 7.89 7.71
C LYS A 257 13.88 8.67 7.02
N TYR A 258 13.96 9.98 7.33
CA TYR A 258 14.93 10.89 6.75
C TYR A 258 16.39 10.44 6.98
N ILE A 259 16.70 9.88 8.16
CA ILE A 259 18.03 9.36 8.52
C ILE A 259 18.62 8.33 7.54
N HIS A 260 17.78 7.67 6.73
CA HIS A 260 18.22 6.65 5.79
C HIS A 260 18.17 7.07 4.32
N MET A 261 17.95 8.36 4.02
CA MET A 261 17.73 8.86 2.65
C MET A 261 18.84 8.57 1.63
N HIS A 262 20.07 8.28 2.09
CA HIS A 262 21.18 7.92 1.20
C HIS A 262 21.51 6.41 1.19
N SER A 263 20.68 5.59 1.83
CA SER A 263 20.87 4.15 1.86
C SER A 263 20.36 3.51 0.57
N LYS A 264 21.23 2.79 -0.15
CA LYS A 264 20.81 1.94 -1.29
C LYS A 264 19.68 0.96 -0.94
N ARG A 265 19.58 0.57 0.33
CA ARG A 265 18.51 -0.32 0.82
C ARG A 265 17.18 0.42 0.98
N LEU A 266 17.21 1.73 1.32
CA LEU A 266 16.01 2.56 1.26
C LEU A 266 15.52 2.68 -0.18
N ASP A 267 16.40 2.86 -1.17
CA ASP A 267 15.99 2.92 -2.58
C ASP A 267 15.27 1.65 -3.00
N GLY A 268 15.75 0.48 -2.57
CA GLY A 268 15.08 -0.80 -2.78
C GLY A 268 13.69 -0.87 -2.14
N PHE A 269 13.56 -0.41 -0.89
CA PHE A 269 12.29 -0.35 -0.17
C PHE A 269 11.31 0.65 -0.81
N ALA A 270 11.78 1.84 -1.20
CA ALA A 270 10.98 2.86 -1.87
C ALA A 270 10.54 2.41 -3.27
N ALA A 271 11.41 1.73 -4.03
CA ALA A 271 11.05 1.15 -5.31
C ALA A 271 10.00 0.04 -5.16
N TRP A 272 10.07 -0.76 -4.09
CA TRP A 272 9.05 -1.74 -3.76
C TRP A 272 7.72 -1.09 -3.35
N ALA A 273 7.76 -0.04 -2.52
CA ALA A 273 6.57 0.76 -2.17
C ALA A 273 5.89 1.36 -3.40
N LEU A 274 6.69 1.95 -4.30
CA LEU A 274 6.22 2.52 -5.54
C LEU A 274 5.52 1.48 -6.43
N ARG A 275 5.99 0.23 -6.42
CA ARG A 275 5.31 -0.86 -7.15
C ARG A 275 3.94 -1.16 -6.56
N ILE A 276 3.85 -1.34 -5.24
CA ILE A 276 2.56 -1.52 -4.54
C ILE A 276 1.58 -0.42 -4.92
N ARG A 277 2.03 0.84 -4.89
CA ARG A 277 1.21 2.00 -5.28
C ARG A 277 0.75 1.94 -6.74
N ARG A 278 1.62 1.52 -7.67
CA ARG A 278 1.26 1.36 -9.08
C ARG A 278 0.20 0.29 -9.26
N THR A 279 0.41 -0.90 -8.69
CA THR A 279 -0.55 -2.00 -8.74
C THR A 279 -1.92 -1.57 -8.19
N LEU A 280 -1.96 -0.87 -7.04
CA LEU A 280 -3.22 -0.34 -6.51
C LEU A 280 -3.88 0.71 -7.40
N SER A 281 -3.08 1.53 -8.08
CA SER A 281 -3.61 2.52 -9.01
C SER A 281 -4.15 1.88 -10.29
N ASP A 282 -3.62 0.75 -10.70
CA ASP A 282 -4.14 -0.01 -11.84
C ASP A 282 -5.43 -0.76 -11.49
N LEU A 283 -5.70 -0.97 -10.20
CA LEU A 283 -6.93 -1.57 -9.66
C LEU A 283 -8.00 -0.52 -9.27
N ASP A 284 -7.66 0.77 -9.34
CA ASP A 284 -8.55 1.86 -8.95
C ASP A 284 -9.73 1.98 -9.92
N TRP A 285 -10.96 1.89 -9.40
CA TRP A 285 -12.16 1.82 -10.22
C TRP A 285 -12.45 3.11 -11.01
N PRO A 286 -12.43 4.32 -10.41
CA PRO A 286 -12.56 5.58 -11.14
C PRO A 286 -11.54 5.70 -12.27
N ARG A 287 -10.29 5.31 -12.03
CA ARG A 287 -9.25 5.32 -13.07
C ARG A 287 -9.57 4.29 -14.16
N THR A 288 -9.93 3.07 -13.79
CA THR A 288 -10.31 2.00 -14.73
C THR A 288 -11.41 2.46 -15.68
N LEU A 289 -12.47 3.10 -15.16
CA LEU A 289 -13.55 3.66 -15.98
C LEU A 289 -13.07 4.70 -16.99
N GLN A 290 -12.11 5.57 -16.60
CA GLN A 290 -11.57 6.59 -17.50
C GLN A 290 -10.73 6.01 -18.65
N VAL A 291 -9.91 4.97 -18.37
CA VAL A 291 -9.07 4.33 -19.41
C VAL A 291 -9.78 3.25 -20.21
N MET A 292 -10.91 2.73 -19.73
CA MET A 292 -11.65 1.64 -20.39
C MET A 292 -11.97 1.91 -21.87
N PRO A 293 -12.47 3.09 -22.29
CA PRO A 293 -12.73 3.36 -23.70
C PRO A 293 -11.48 3.24 -24.58
N VAL A 294 -10.34 3.70 -24.08
CA VAL A 294 -9.05 3.65 -24.80
C VAL A 294 -8.56 2.20 -24.93
N VAL A 295 -8.67 1.42 -23.86
CA VAL A 295 -8.30 -0.01 -23.87
C VAL A 295 -9.19 -0.79 -24.84
N LEU A 296 -10.51 -0.56 -24.80
CA LEU A 296 -11.46 -1.19 -25.72
C LEU A 296 -11.17 -0.83 -27.18
N LEU A 297 -10.94 0.45 -27.47
CA LEU A 297 -10.58 0.90 -28.83
C LEU A 297 -9.28 0.26 -29.31
N THR A 298 -8.27 0.16 -28.45
CA THR A 298 -6.99 -0.47 -28.78
C THR A 298 -7.16 -1.94 -29.11
N GLU A 299 -7.99 -2.65 -28.34
CA GLU A 299 -8.25 -4.07 -28.58
C GLU A 299 -9.07 -4.28 -29.86
N VAL A 300 -10.10 -3.47 -30.11
CA VAL A 300 -10.84 -3.49 -31.38
C VAL A 300 -9.91 -3.25 -32.56
N LEU A 301 -9.03 -2.25 -32.49
CA LEU A 301 -8.04 -1.98 -33.55
C LEU A 301 -7.05 -3.12 -33.73
N ARG A 302 -6.67 -3.82 -32.65
CA ARG A 302 -5.81 -5.02 -32.72
C ARG A 302 -6.54 -6.16 -33.43
N THR A 303 -7.81 -6.43 -33.08
CA THR A 303 -8.62 -7.47 -33.73
C THR A 303 -8.82 -7.17 -35.22
N LEU A 304 -9.16 -5.91 -35.55
CA LEU A 304 -9.32 -5.46 -36.95
C LEU A 304 -8.02 -5.54 -37.76
N LYS A 305 -6.85 -5.38 -37.12
CA LYS A 305 -5.55 -5.59 -37.77
C LYS A 305 -5.15 -7.07 -37.87
N GLY A 306 -5.65 -7.90 -36.94
CA GLY A 306 -5.41 -9.35 -36.88
C GLY A 306 -6.12 -10.15 -37.97
N ASP A 307 -7.17 -9.61 -38.59
CA ASP A 307 -7.90 -10.25 -39.71
C ASP A 307 -7.30 -9.97 -41.10
N ARG A 308 -6.11 -9.36 -41.20
CA ARG A 308 -5.37 -9.21 -42.48
C ARG A 308 -4.27 -10.25 -42.71
N ALA A 309 -4.19 -11.29 -41.89
CA ALA A 309 -3.14 -12.32 -41.96
C ALA A 309 -3.70 -13.75 -42.10
N ARG A 310 -4.86 -13.92 -42.75
CA ARG A 310 -5.31 -15.22 -43.29
C ARG A 310 -5.77 -15.06 -44.72
#